data_AF-A0A0S8CMG4-F1
#
_entry.id   AF-A0A0S8CMG4-F1
#
_cell.length_a   1.000
_cell.length_b   1.000
_cell.length_c   1.000
_cell.angle_alpha   90.00
_cell.angle_beta   90.00
_cell.angle_gamma   90.00
#
_symmetry.space_group_name_H-M   'P 1'
#
loop_
_entity.id
_entity.type
_entity.pdbx_description
1 polymer ?
#
loop_
_entity_poly.entity_id
_entity_poly.type
_entity_poly.pdbx_seq_one_letter_code
_entity_poly.pdbx_strand_id
1 'polypeptide(L)'
;MYYVVGTKEAYQMISRRDTRTSEYQVKTRLSTCLLILCIGVVVAYGQEELPDNYLPISLEIQDTRLEGGCGYLEGFTFSMDLPPGFLKKTFDKEKLFEIVRSEKITGTLTYPNNKTAEIEYEVVNHRGVEDIYMKTTLGYFLWEMLDITDGGLFFAINWWYCPPAREIDLEALKMAEQLLADSSNWHKMDDRKCEDDIANNKWSLFCAIKYASIEKMGEYNHHNTAMQALRFTIDELVPNHGFEHTLMDYNNSPSTTHKDIVAVINKAKKKITDELQLNENDQ
;
A
#
# COMPACT_ATOMS: atom_id res chain seq x y z
N MET A 1 -10.11 11.11 14.70
CA MET A 1 -10.01 12.35 13.89
C MET A 1 -8.90 12.16 12.87
N TYR A 2 -9.27 11.80 11.64
CA TYR A 2 -8.35 11.49 10.54
C TYR A 2 -8.70 12.38 9.36
N TYR A 3 -8.03 13.52 9.27
CA TYR A 3 -7.92 14.32 8.05
C TYR A 3 -6.43 14.61 7.91
N VAL A 4 -5.78 13.94 6.96
CA VAL A 4 -4.40 14.25 6.57
C VAL A 4 -4.51 15.12 5.33
N VAL A 5 -4.34 16.43 5.51
CA VAL A 5 -4.45 17.42 4.43
C VAL A 5 -3.36 17.22 3.36
N GLY A 6 -2.26 16.53 3.69
CA GLY A 6 -1.16 16.18 2.77
C GLY A 6 -1.38 14.94 1.88
N THR A 7 -2.41 14.11 2.10
CA THR A 7 -2.67 12.97 1.20
C THR A 7 -3.31 13.38 -0.11
N LYS A 8 -3.81 14.62 -0.20
CA LYS A 8 -4.52 15.12 -1.39
C LYS A 8 -3.62 15.13 -2.62
N GLU A 9 -2.35 15.52 -2.47
CA GLU A 9 -1.41 15.57 -3.58
C GLU A 9 -0.84 14.19 -3.94
N ALA A 10 -0.60 13.32 -2.96
CA ALA A 10 -0.19 11.94 -3.21
C ALA A 10 -1.28 11.12 -3.91
N TYR A 11 -2.52 11.13 -3.40
CA TYR A 11 -3.65 10.44 -4.04
C TYR A 11 -4.02 11.05 -5.39
N GLN A 12 -4.00 12.39 -5.54
CA GLN A 12 -4.27 13.03 -6.83
C GLN A 12 -3.12 12.85 -7.83
N MET A 13 -1.85 12.76 -7.40
CA MET A 13 -0.75 12.42 -8.31
C MET A 13 -0.88 10.99 -8.83
N ILE A 14 -1.26 10.05 -7.96
CA ILE A 14 -1.45 8.65 -8.35
C ILE A 14 -2.71 8.49 -9.23
N SER A 15 -3.85 9.11 -8.89
CA SER A 15 -5.09 8.97 -9.69
C SER A 15 -5.07 9.75 -11.01
N ARG A 16 -4.36 10.89 -11.09
CA ARG A 16 -4.24 11.66 -12.36
C ARG A 16 -3.31 11.00 -13.37
N ARG A 17 -2.33 10.20 -12.95
CA ARG A 17 -1.40 9.57 -13.89
C ARG A 17 -1.90 8.24 -14.46
N ASP A 18 -2.81 7.56 -13.77
CA ASP A 18 -3.52 6.37 -14.29
C ASP A 18 -4.29 6.65 -15.59
N THR A 19 -4.74 7.89 -15.80
CA THR A 19 -5.37 8.29 -17.08
C THR A 19 -4.42 8.34 -18.28
N ARG A 20 -3.10 8.39 -18.08
CA ARG A 20 -2.10 8.47 -19.18
C ARG A 20 -1.59 7.12 -19.67
N THR A 21 -1.78 6.04 -18.91
CA THR A 21 -1.34 4.69 -19.31
C THR A 21 -2.16 4.14 -20.49
N SER A 22 -3.32 4.72 -20.81
CA SER A 22 -4.11 4.33 -21.99
C SER A 22 -3.58 4.85 -23.35
N GLU A 23 -2.57 5.73 -23.36
CA GLU A 23 -2.08 6.39 -24.60
C GLU A 23 -0.69 5.97 -25.09
N TYR A 24 -0.03 4.97 -24.49
CA TYR A 24 1.27 4.49 -25.01
C TYR A 24 1.10 3.51 -26.19
N GLN A 25 0.70 4.05 -27.34
CA GLN A 25 0.92 3.42 -28.64
C GLN A 25 2.36 3.71 -29.09
N VAL A 26 3.20 2.67 -29.08
CA VAL A 26 4.58 2.69 -29.57
C VAL A 26 4.61 3.14 -31.03
N LYS A 27 5.03 4.39 -31.28
CA LYS A 27 5.42 4.86 -32.62
C LYS A 27 6.94 4.91 -32.71
N THR A 28 7.53 3.80 -33.12
CA THR A 28 8.91 3.76 -33.60
C THR A 28 8.97 4.51 -34.94
N ARG A 29 9.62 5.68 -34.98
CA ARG A 29 10.11 6.27 -36.23
C ARG A 29 11.63 6.30 -36.20
N LEU A 30 12.23 5.39 -36.97
CA LEU A 30 13.61 5.54 -37.43
C LEU A 30 13.72 6.85 -38.20
N SER A 31 14.70 7.67 -37.86
CA SER A 31 15.23 8.68 -38.77
C SER A 31 16.74 8.73 -38.61
N THR A 32 17.40 8.18 -39.62
CA THR A 32 18.83 8.24 -39.86
C THR A 32 19.23 9.70 -40.13
N CYS A 33 20.12 10.26 -39.33
CA CYS A 33 20.97 11.37 -39.76
C CYS A 33 22.31 11.29 -39.03
N LEU A 34 23.34 11.00 -39.82
CA LEU A 34 24.74 10.95 -39.44
C LEU A 34 25.30 12.37 -39.42
N LEU A 35 25.75 12.86 -38.26
CA LEU A 35 26.70 13.97 -38.21
C LEU A 35 27.54 13.88 -36.93
N ILE A 36 28.82 13.61 -37.14
CA ILE A 36 29.87 13.50 -36.12
C ILE A 36 30.26 14.91 -35.68
N LEU A 37 30.11 15.22 -34.38
CA LEU A 37 30.90 16.26 -33.75
C LEU A 37 31.11 15.92 -32.27
N CYS A 38 32.39 15.78 -31.91
CA CYS A 38 32.89 15.43 -30.58
C CYS A 38 32.49 16.48 -29.53
N ILE A 39 31.53 16.14 -28.67
CA ILE A 39 31.31 16.76 -27.36
C ILE A 39 30.94 15.62 -26.40
N GLY A 40 31.53 15.63 -25.20
CA GLY A 40 31.55 14.52 -24.25
C GLY A 40 30.23 13.75 -24.15
N VAL A 41 30.33 12.44 -24.32
CA VAL A 41 29.25 11.51 -24.00
C VAL A 41 29.07 11.55 -22.48
N VAL A 42 28.25 12.49 -22.01
CA VAL A 42 27.50 12.27 -20.77
C VAL A 42 26.57 11.13 -21.11
N VAL A 43 26.95 9.91 -20.71
CA VAL A 43 26.00 8.81 -20.64
C VAL A 43 25.01 9.23 -19.57
N ALA A 44 23.96 9.94 -19.97
CA ALA A 44 22.75 10.03 -19.18
C ALA A 44 22.19 8.61 -19.18
N TYR A 45 22.62 7.79 -18.22
CA TYR A 45 21.83 6.66 -17.79
C TYR A 45 20.48 7.27 -17.40
N GLY A 46 19.48 7.05 -18.24
CA GLY A 46 18.11 7.33 -17.85
C GLY A 46 17.87 6.54 -16.58
N GLN A 47 17.69 7.23 -15.45
CA GLN A 47 17.01 6.60 -14.33
C GLN A 47 15.63 6.27 -14.88
N GLU A 48 15.37 4.98 -15.08
CA GLU A 48 14.05 4.49 -15.40
C GLU A 48 13.13 5.03 -14.30
N GLU A 49 12.19 5.91 -14.66
CA GLU A 49 11.25 6.45 -13.68
C GLU A 49 10.47 5.29 -13.10
N LEU A 50 10.44 5.18 -11.78
CA LEU A 50 9.67 4.16 -11.10
C LEU A 50 8.19 4.27 -11.50
N PRO A 51 7.47 3.14 -11.66
CA PRO A 51 6.03 3.20 -11.90
C PRO A 51 5.32 4.01 -10.81
N ASP A 52 4.20 4.66 -11.13
CA ASP A 52 3.57 5.65 -10.23
C ASP A 52 3.13 5.10 -8.86
N ASN A 53 2.94 3.78 -8.76
CA ASN A 53 2.61 3.09 -7.51
C ASN A 53 3.84 2.83 -6.63
N TYR A 54 5.05 3.07 -7.12
CA TYR A 54 6.29 2.88 -6.37
C TYR A 54 6.75 4.19 -5.73
N LEU A 55 6.90 4.17 -4.41
CA LEU A 55 7.32 5.32 -3.63
C LEU A 55 8.75 5.10 -3.11
N PRO A 56 9.72 5.93 -3.52
CA PRO A 56 11.08 5.86 -2.99
C PRO A 56 11.13 6.37 -1.54
N ILE A 57 11.76 5.59 -0.67
CA ILE A 57 12.02 5.91 0.73
C ILE A 57 13.54 6.00 0.93
N SER A 58 13.99 7.07 1.58
CA SER A 58 15.37 7.22 2.03
C SER A 58 15.39 7.31 3.55
N LEU A 59 16.22 6.49 4.21
CA LEU A 59 16.46 6.54 5.65
C LEU A 59 17.93 6.82 5.92
N GLU A 60 18.21 7.87 6.68
CA GLU A 60 19.56 8.27 7.08
C GLU A 60 19.94 7.69 8.44
N ILE A 61 21.23 7.46 8.67
CA ILE A 61 21.75 7.00 9.96
C ILE A 61 21.66 8.12 11.00
N GLN A 62 21.01 7.82 12.12
CA GLN A 62 20.85 8.69 13.28
C GLN A 62 21.22 7.93 14.56
N ASP A 63 22.47 8.02 15.02
CA ASP A 63 23.02 7.33 16.20
C ASP A 63 22.70 5.82 16.29
N THR A 64 21.51 5.45 16.78
CA THR A 64 21.03 4.08 16.97
C THR A 64 19.81 3.72 16.12
N ARG A 65 19.36 4.59 15.22
CA ARG A 65 18.22 4.33 14.33
C ARG A 65 18.49 4.81 12.92
N LEU A 66 17.75 4.25 11.97
CA LEU A 66 17.59 4.83 10.64
C LEU A 66 16.31 5.67 10.65
N GLU A 67 16.35 6.86 10.06
CA GLU A 67 15.17 7.73 9.99
C GLU A 67 15.16 8.53 8.69
N GLY A 68 13.97 8.68 8.11
CA GLY A 68 13.79 9.52 6.94
C GLY A 68 12.37 9.44 6.41
N GLY A 69 12.22 9.53 5.09
CA GLY A 69 10.90 9.72 4.50
C GLY A 69 10.87 9.54 2.99
N CYS A 70 9.75 9.97 2.42
CA CYS A 70 9.46 9.94 1.00
C CYS A 70 9.06 11.33 0.54
N GLY A 71 9.69 11.83 -0.53
CA GLY A 71 9.33 13.13 -1.10
C GLY A 71 7.87 13.21 -1.60
N TYR A 72 7.23 12.07 -1.85
CA TYR A 72 5.82 11.99 -2.27
C TYR A 72 4.83 11.84 -1.12
N LEU A 73 5.30 11.54 0.10
CA LEU A 73 4.48 11.43 1.31
C LEU A 73 4.84 12.54 2.28
N GLU A 74 4.53 13.78 1.90
CA GLU A 74 4.91 14.96 2.69
C GLU A 74 4.39 14.85 4.14
N GLY A 75 5.29 15.12 5.08
CA GLY A 75 5.03 15.08 6.53
C GLY A 75 4.98 13.67 7.14
N PHE A 76 5.15 12.61 6.35
CA PHE A 76 5.35 11.27 6.89
C PHE A 76 6.85 11.01 7.10
N THR A 77 7.21 10.46 8.25
CA THR A 77 8.55 9.94 8.50
C THR A 77 8.50 8.50 8.97
N PHE A 78 9.53 7.74 8.60
CA PHE A 78 9.69 6.33 8.92
C PHE A 78 10.99 6.15 9.66
N SER A 79 11.02 5.24 10.64
CA SER A 79 12.25 4.84 11.28
C SER A 79 12.38 3.35 11.42
N MET A 80 13.61 2.90 11.63
CA MET A 80 13.96 1.53 11.99
C MET A 80 14.95 1.61 13.14
N ASP A 81 14.53 1.15 14.31
CA ASP A 81 15.32 1.14 15.52
C ASP A 81 16.21 -0.11 15.51
N LEU A 82 17.53 0.11 15.50
CA LEU A 82 18.51 -0.96 15.35
C LEU A 82 19.26 -1.19 16.66
N PRO A 83 19.81 -2.39 16.88
CA PRO A 83 20.52 -2.70 18.11
C PRO A 83 21.71 -1.76 18.35
N PRO A 84 21.99 -1.37 19.60
CA PRO A 84 23.08 -0.45 19.90
C PRO A 84 24.42 -0.92 19.32
N GLY A 85 25.06 -0.05 18.53
CA GLY A 85 26.36 -0.34 17.92
C GLY A 85 26.32 -1.04 16.56
N PHE A 86 25.13 -1.43 16.08
CA PHE A 86 24.96 -1.98 14.72
C PHE A 86 25.45 -0.98 13.66
N LEU A 87 24.97 0.27 13.73
CA LEU A 87 25.28 1.35 12.78
C LEU A 87 26.71 1.95 12.93
N LYS A 88 27.46 1.58 13.98
CA LYS A 88 28.86 2.05 14.16
C LYS A 88 29.85 1.34 13.24
N LYS A 89 29.40 0.30 12.55
CA LYS A 89 30.17 -0.42 11.54
C LYS A 89 29.50 -0.17 10.19
N THR A 90 30.27 -0.23 9.11
CA THR A 90 29.68 -0.42 7.79
C THR A 90 28.88 -1.72 7.79
N PHE A 91 27.58 -1.61 7.49
CA PHE A 91 26.68 -2.75 7.34
C PHE A 91 26.28 -2.89 5.88
N ASP A 92 25.91 -4.10 5.50
CA ASP A 92 25.51 -4.48 4.16
C ASP A 92 24.12 -5.15 4.23
N LYS A 93 23.59 -5.54 3.07
CA LYS A 93 22.26 -6.14 2.97
C LYS A 93 22.17 -7.44 3.77
N GLU A 94 23.22 -8.27 3.77
CA GLU A 94 23.23 -9.56 4.45
C GLU A 94 23.09 -9.39 5.97
N LYS A 95 23.88 -8.49 6.57
CA LYS A 95 23.80 -8.18 8.00
C LYS A 95 22.46 -7.55 8.41
N LEU A 96 21.89 -6.70 7.56
CA LEU A 96 20.57 -6.13 7.82
C LEU A 96 19.50 -7.21 7.85
N PHE A 97 19.54 -8.16 6.92
CA PHE A 97 18.61 -9.28 6.91
C PHE A 97 18.83 -10.22 8.10
N GLU A 98 20.10 -10.48 8.48
CA GLU A 98 20.44 -11.28 9.66
C GLU A 98 19.83 -10.67 10.94
N ILE A 99 19.95 -9.35 11.13
CA ILE A 99 19.44 -8.71 12.34
C ILE A 99 17.90 -8.71 12.38
N VAL A 100 17.25 -8.47 11.23
CA VAL A 100 15.78 -8.54 11.15
C VAL A 100 15.25 -9.96 11.37
N ARG A 101 16.01 -11.00 10.98
CA ARG A 101 15.63 -12.40 11.28
C ARG A 101 15.83 -12.79 12.74
N SER A 102 16.88 -12.27 13.38
CA SER A 102 17.33 -12.73 14.70
C SER A 102 16.77 -11.92 15.86
N GLU A 103 16.34 -10.68 15.63
CA GLU A 103 15.84 -9.77 16.65
C GLU A 103 14.48 -9.18 16.27
N LYS A 104 13.68 -8.82 17.27
CA LYS A 104 12.45 -8.05 17.03
C LYS A 104 12.84 -6.61 16.69
N ILE A 105 12.88 -6.30 15.39
CA ILE A 105 13.16 -4.95 14.91
C ILE A 105 11.85 -4.18 14.75
N THR A 106 11.77 -3.02 15.39
CA THR A 106 10.64 -2.12 15.29
C THR A 106 11.07 -0.74 14.81
N GLY A 107 10.12 0.15 14.63
CA GLY A 107 10.37 1.55 14.36
C GLY A 107 9.13 2.39 14.57
N THR A 108 9.16 3.62 14.08
CA THR A 108 8.09 4.59 14.26
C THR A 108 7.68 5.18 12.92
N LEU A 109 6.39 5.06 12.61
CA LEU A 109 5.72 5.84 11.58
C LEU A 109 5.21 7.12 12.22
N THR A 110 5.72 8.28 11.80
CA THR A 110 5.19 9.58 12.21
C THR A 110 4.31 10.14 11.10
N TYR A 111 3.11 10.58 11.47
CA TYR A 111 2.15 11.19 10.56
C TYR A 111 2.37 12.71 10.47
N PRO A 112 1.81 13.39 9.45
CA PRO A 112 1.90 14.86 9.33
C PRO A 112 1.31 15.65 10.50
N ASN A 113 0.50 15.00 11.34
CA ASN A 113 -0.08 15.60 12.55
C ASN A 113 0.70 15.23 13.84
N ASN A 114 1.94 14.72 13.71
CA ASN A 114 2.82 14.26 14.79
C ASN A 114 2.30 13.08 15.61
N LYS A 115 1.18 12.45 15.21
CA LYS A 115 0.84 11.14 15.77
C LYS A 115 1.85 10.11 15.32
N THR A 116 2.02 9.07 16.11
CA THR A 116 2.93 7.97 15.81
C THR A 116 2.19 6.64 15.82
N ALA A 117 2.73 5.68 15.07
CA ALA A 117 2.38 4.27 15.14
C ALA A 117 3.67 3.43 15.09
N GLU A 118 3.66 2.26 15.71
CA GLU A 118 4.77 1.32 15.61
C GLU A 118 4.86 0.75 14.19
N ILE A 119 6.09 0.55 13.73
CA ILE A 119 6.42 -0.22 12.52
C ILE A 119 7.03 -1.54 12.99
N GLU A 120 6.60 -2.66 12.41
CA GLU A 120 7.23 -3.96 12.60
C GLU A 120 7.96 -4.37 11.31
N TYR A 121 9.16 -4.92 11.45
CA TYR A 121 9.97 -5.40 10.33
C TYR A 121 10.16 -6.91 10.42
N GLU A 122 9.98 -7.60 9.29
CA GLU A 122 10.13 -9.06 9.18
C GLU A 122 10.84 -9.41 7.87
N VAL A 123 11.67 -10.44 7.85
CA VAL A 123 12.13 -11.02 6.58
C VAL A 123 11.11 -12.03 6.10
N VAL A 124 10.58 -11.82 4.90
CA VAL A 124 9.61 -12.71 4.26
C VAL A 124 10.17 -13.26 2.96
N ASN A 125 9.72 -14.45 2.57
CA ASN A 125 9.94 -14.94 1.21
C ASN A 125 8.76 -14.50 0.33
N HIS A 126 9.02 -13.67 -0.66
CA HIS A 126 8.02 -13.22 -1.62
C HIS A 126 8.53 -13.48 -3.05
N ARG A 127 7.74 -14.17 -3.87
CA ARG A 127 8.11 -14.50 -5.27
C ARG A 127 9.46 -15.21 -5.41
N GLY A 128 9.82 -16.03 -4.42
CA GLY A 128 11.07 -16.79 -4.41
C GLY A 128 12.31 -15.98 -4.02
N VAL A 129 12.15 -14.72 -3.62
CA VAL A 129 13.22 -13.87 -3.09
C VAL A 129 12.93 -13.48 -1.65
N GLU A 130 13.97 -13.36 -0.83
CA GLU A 130 13.82 -12.79 0.51
C GLU A 130 13.82 -11.27 0.43
N ASP A 131 12.85 -10.64 1.08
CA ASP A 131 12.73 -9.20 1.22
C ASP A 131 12.38 -8.81 2.66
N ILE A 132 12.63 -7.56 3.01
CA ILE A 132 12.17 -6.97 4.26
C ILE A 132 10.73 -6.49 4.06
N TYR A 133 9.87 -6.93 4.95
CA TYR A 133 8.48 -6.54 5.02
C TYR A 133 8.29 -5.52 6.14
N MET A 134 7.84 -4.34 5.77
CA MET A 134 7.57 -3.21 6.66
C MET A 134 6.07 -3.12 6.91
N LYS A 135 5.65 -3.60 8.08
CA LYS A 135 4.27 -3.55 8.54
C LYS A 135 4.01 -2.24 9.27
N THR A 136 3.07 -1.46 8.74
CA THR A 136 2.63 -0.19 9.30
C THR A 136 1.11 -0.17 9.42
N THR A 137 0.53 0.83 10.07
CA THR A 137 -0.92 1.09 10.03
C THR A 137 -1.45 1.53 8.65
N LEU A 138 -0.57 1.98 7.74
CA LEU A 138 -0.93 2.39 6.38
C LEU A 138 -1.02 1.19 5.42
N GLY A 139 -0.28 0.12 5.72
CA GLY A 139 -0.11 -0.99 4.79
C GLY A 139 1.03 -1.90 5.20
N TYR A 140 1.20 -2.96 4.44
CA TYR A 140 2.37 -3.81 4.49
C TYR A 140 3.15 -3.60 3.21
N PHE A 141 4.45 -3.35 3.33
CA PHE A 141 5.26 -2.92 2.19
C PHE A 141 6.54 -3.73 2.11
N LEU A 142 6.81 -4.33 0.95
CA LEU A 142 8.11 -4.93 0.67
C LEU A 142 9.13 -3.84 0.35
N TRP A 143 10.35 -4.02 0.85
CA TRP A 143 11.50 -3.17 0.50
C TRP A 143 12.09 -3.62 -0.82
N GLU A 144 11.55 -3.10 -1.92
CA GLU A 144 12.05 -3.38 -3.26
C GLU A 144 13.23 -2.46 -3.59
N MET A 145 14.17 -2.93 -4.41
CA MET A 145 15.34 -2.14 -4.85
C MET A 145 16.17 -1.57 -3.68
N LEU A 146 16.30 -2.32 -2.59
CA LEU A 146 17.11 -1.93 -1.44
C LEU A 146 18.58 -1.68 -1.84
N ASP A 147 19.07 -0.49 -1.52
CA ASP A 147 20.47 -0.08 -1.64
C ASP A 147 20.95 0.51 -0.30
N ILE A 148 22.20 0.20 0.08
CA ILE A 148 22.79 0.63 1.35
C ILE A 148 24.07 1.40 1.04
N THR A 149 24.19 2.56 1.67
CA THR A 149 25.32 3.48 1.53
C THR A 149 25.90 3.82 2.90
N ASP A 150 27.05 4.51 2.94
CA ASP A 150 27.64 4.97 4.20
C ASP A 150 26.73 5.95 4.98
N GLY A 151 25.80 6.63 4.30
CA GLY A 151 24.88 7.60 4.90
C GLY A 151 23.54 7.01 5.39
N GLY A 152 23.23 5.75 5.05
CA GLY A 152 21.93 5.15 5.30
C GLY A 152 21.51 4.20 4.20
N LEU A 153 20.21 4.09 3.97
CA LEU A 153 19.65 3.18 2.97
C LEU A 153 18.52 3.80 2.18
N PHE A 154 18.29 3.24 1.00
CA PHE A 154 17.25 3.60 0.06
C PHE A 154 16.49 2.34 -0.36
N PHE A 155 15.18 2.43 -0.50
CA PHE A 155 14.35 1.37 -1.06
C PHE A 155 13.10 1.99 -1.68
N ALA A 156 12.35 1.20 -2.45
CA ALA A 156 11.03 1.57 -2.92
C ALA A 156 9.98 0.67 -2.30
N ILE A 157 8.80 1.23 -2.08
CA ILE A 157 7.60 0.47 -1.70
C ILE A 157 6.56 0.58 -2.80
N ASN A 158 5.89 -0.52 -3.12
CA ASN A 158 4.66 -0.44 -3.89
C ASN A 158 3.52 0.00 -2.95
N TRP A 159 3.05 1.23 -3.06
CA TRP A 159 1.97 1.80 -2.25
C TRP A 159 0.66 1.02 -2.38
N TRP A 160 0.42 0.44 -3.57
CA TRP A 160 -0.72 -0.41 -3.86
C TRP A 160 -0.40 -1.89 -3.71
N TYR A 161 0.66 -2.25 -2.97
CA TYR A 161 0.92 -3.65 -2.69
C TYR A 161 -0.30 -4.29 -1.99
N CYS A 162 -0.62 -5.51 -2.41
CA CYS A 162 -1.62 -6.35 -1.78
C CYS A 162 -0.88 -7.57 -1.22
N PRO A 163 -0.86 -7.76 0.10
CA PRO A 163 -0.26 -8.94 0.71
C PRO A 163 -0.90 -10.22 0.19
N PRO A 164 -0.17 -11.35 0.18
CA PRO A 164 -0.75 -12.65 -0.09
C PRO A 164 -1.96 -12.90 0.79
N ALA A 165 -3.01 -13.45 0.19
CA ALA A 165 -4.25 -13.72 0.90
C ALA A 165 -4.07 -14.77 2.01
N ARG A 166 -4.75 -14.52 3.13
CA ARG A 166 -4.89 -15.48 4.24
C ARG A 166 -6.36 -15.74 4.51
N GLU A 167 -6.65 -16.85 5.17
CA GLU A 167 -8.03 -17.21 5.56
C GLU A 167 -8.72 -16.10 6.37
N ILE A 168 -7.97 -15.38 7.21
CA ILE A 168 -8.51 -14.30 8.02
C ILE A 168 -9.01 -13.10 7.20
N ASP A 169 -8.45 -12.89 6.00
CA ASP A 169 -8.92 -11.87 5.06
C ASP A 169 -10.29 -12.26 4.47
N LEU A 170 -10.47 -13.55 4.16
CA LEU A 170 -11.75 -14.09 3.71
C LEU A 170 -12.81 -14.00 4.82
N GLU A 171 -12.43 -14.27 6.06
CA GLU A 171 -13.33 -14.10 7.21
C GLU A 171 -13.79 -12.66 7.41
N ALA A 172 -12.89 -11.69 7.24
CA ALA A 172 -13.24 -10.27 7.32
C ALA A 172 -14.24 -9.88 6.21
N LEU A 173 -14.03 -10.33 4.97
CA LEU A 173 -14.98 -10.10 3.88
C LEU A 173 -16.35 -10.78 4.11
N LYS A 174 -16.36 -12.00 4.67
CA LYS A 174 -17.61 -12.70 5.04
C LYS A 174 -18.37 -11.94 6.13
N MET A 175 -17.70 -11.41 7.13
CA MET A 175 -18.34 -10.59 8.16
C MET A 175 -18.87 -9.28 7.58
N ALA A 176 -18.10 -8.59 6.73
CA ALA A 176 -18.56 -7.37 6.06
C ALA A 176 -19.81 -7.61 5.19
N GLU A 177 -19.86 -8.75 4.48
CA GLU A 177 -21.07 -9.17 3.76
C GLU A 177 -22.27 -9.33 4.69
N GLN A 178 -22.11 -9.97 5.85
CA GLN A 178 -23.20 -10.17 6.81
C GLN A 178 -23.77 -8.85 7.32
N LEU A 179 -22.90 -7.87 7.63
CA LEU A 179 -23.31 -6.53 8.07
C LEU A 179 -24.12 -5.79 6.99
N LEU A 180 -23.74 -6.00 5.73
CA LEU A 180 -24.34 -5.36 4.55
C LEU A 180 -25.37 -6.26 3.83
N ALA A 181 -25.78 -7.39 4.40
CA ALA A 181 -26.66 -8.33 3.72
C ALA A 181 -28.06 -7.76 3.47
N ASP A 182 -28.59 -7.02 4.45
CA ASP A 182 -29.85 -6.30 4.31
C ASP A 182 -29.61 -4.89 3.75
N SER A 183 -30.32 -4.56 2.66
CA SER A 183 -30.35 -3.21 2.10
C SER A 183 -30.74 -2.14 3.12
N SER A 184 -31.55 -2.49 4.11
CA SER A 184 -31.92 -1.58 5.20
C SER A 184 -30.74 -1.25 6.10
N ASN A 185 -29.69 -2.08 6.17
CA ASN A 185 -28.49 -1.80 6.95
C ASN A 185 -27.48 -0.93 6.18
N TRP A 186 -27.66 -0.68 4.88
CA TRP A 186 -26.69 0.10 4.09
C TRP A 186 -27.06 1.58 3.96
N HIS A 187 -26.06 2.47 3.92
CA HIS A 187 -26.23 3.88 3.59
C HIS A 187 -25.08 4.43 2.72
N LYS A 188 -25.37 5.54 2.04
CA LYS A 188 -24.49 6.23 1.07
C LYS A 188 -23.74 7.43 1.65
N MET A 189 -23.69 7.54 2.98
CA MET A 189 -23.14 8.72 3.65
C MET A 189 -21.89 8.34 4.43
N ASP A 190 -20.96 7.66 3.77
CA ASP A 190 -19.68 7.29 4.35
C ASP A 190 -18.82 8.55 4.54
N ASP A 191 -18.45 8.85 5.78
CA ASP A 191 -17.49 9.91 6.13
C ASP A 191 -16.21 9.34 6.78
N ARG A 192 -16.08 7.99 6.75
CA ARG A 192 -15.01 7.17 7.33
C ARG A 192 -14.89 7.25 8.86
N LYS A 193 -15.87 7.87 9.53
CA LYS A 193 -16.13 7.71 10.97
C LYS A 193 -17.18 6.62 11.09
N CYS A 194 -16.88 5.62 11.91
CA CYS A 194 -17.68 4.39 11.94
C CYS A 194 -18.41 4.22 13.27
N GLU A 195 -18.24 5.17 14.18
CA GLU A 195 -18.80 5.09 15.52
C GLU A 195 -20.33 5.13 15.50
N ASP A 196 -20.92 5.97 14.65
CA ASP A 196 -22.36 6.05 14.41
C ASP A 196 -22.87 4.88 13.56
N ASP A 197 -22.07 4.41 12.59
CA ASP A 197 -22.40 3.23 11.80
C ASP A 197 -22.60 1.99 12.69
N ILE A 198 -21.64 1.77 13.60
CA ILE A 198 -21.68 0.70 14.62
C ILE A 198 -22.88 0.89 15.55
N ALA A 199 -23.09 2.10 16.09
CA ALA A 199 -24.13 2.37 17.07
C ALA A 199 -25.55 2.17 16.51
N ASN A 200 -25.75 2.41 15.21
CA ASN A 200 -27.05 2.34 14.56
C ASN A 200 -27.28 1.06 13.76
N ASN A 201 -26.28 0.16 13.69
CA ASN A 201 -26.26 -0.97 12.77
C ASN A 201 -26.58 -0.54 11.32
N LYS A 202 -25.96 0.56 10.90
CA LYS A 202 -26.08 1.15 9.56
C LYS A 202 -24.67 1.30 9.02
N TRP A 203 -24.36 0.69 7.90
CA TRP A 203 -22.99 0.50 7.45
C TRP A 203 -22.78 1.10 6.06
N SER A 204 -21.68 1.82 5.94
CA SER A 204 -21.01 2.06 4.66
C SER A 204 -20.08 0.89 4.31
N LEU A 205 -19.69 0.75 3.04
CA LEU A 205 -18.74 -0.28 2.62
C LEU A 205 -17.41 -0.20 3.40
N PHE A 206 -16.83 1.00 3.55
CA PHE A 206 -15.58 1.19 4.28
C PHE A 206 -15.72 0.81 5.75
N CYS A 207 -16.78 1.29 6.43
CA CYS A 207 -16.94 1.00 7.85
C CYS A 207 -17.26 -0.46 8.14
N ALA A 208 -18.03 -1.13 7.27
CA ALA A 208 -18.26 -2.57 7.40
C ALA A 208 -16.95 -3.37 7.34
N ILE A 209 -16.09 -3.12 6.34
CA ILE A 209 -14.83 -3.88 6.24
C ILE A 209 -13.78 -3.44 7.27
N LYS A 210 -13.79 -2.18 7.70
CA LYS A 210 -12.93 -1.71 8.80
C LYS A 210 -13.31 -2.40 10.11
N TYR A 211 -14.59 -2.42 10.45
CA TYR A 211 -15.08 -3.10 11.64
C TYR A 211 -14.77 -4.60 11.58
N ALA A 212 -15.07 -5.25 10.45
CA ALA A 212 -14.75 -6.66 10.26
C ALA A 212 -13.25 -6.99 10.36
N SER A 213 -12.38 -6.11 9.86
CA SER A 213 -10.93 -6.27 9.98
C SER A 213 -10.49 -6.20 11.45
N ILE A 214 -11.03 -5.26 12.22
CA ILE A 214 -10.73 -5.13 13.65
C ILE A 214 -11.20 -6.37 14.42
N GLU A 215 -12.43 -6.84 14.17
CA GLU A 215 -12.99 -8.02 14.85
C GLU A 215 -12.23 -9.31 14.51
N LYS A 216 -11.72 -9.44 13.28
CA LYS A 216 -11.04 -10.67 12.82
C LYS A 216 -9.55 -10.66 13.05
N MET A 217 -8.90 -9.52 12.84
CA MET A 217 -7.44 -9.41 12.86
C MET A 217 -6.92 -8.71 14.12
N GLY A 218 -7.80 -8.16 14.96
CA GLY A 218 -7.44 -7.39 16.15
C GLY A 218 -7.00 -5.96 15.86
N GLU A 219 -6.81 -5.59 14.60
CA GLU A 219 -6.31 -4.28 14.18
C GLU A 219 -6.93 -3.82 12.86
N TYR A 220 -6.87 -2.51 12.62
CA TYR A 220 -7.16 -1.93 11.31
C TYR A 220 -5.84 -1.56 10.63
N ASN A 221 -5.65 -2.07 9.43
CA ASN A 221 -4.58 -1.69 8.52
C ASN A 221 -5.19 -1.18 7.21
N HIS A 222 -4.79 0.01 6.76
CA HIS A 222 -5.46 0.68 5.64
C HIS A 222 -5.35 -0.08 4.31
N HIS A 223 -4.27 -0.81 4.08
CA HIS A 223 -4.00 -1.57 2.85
C HIS A 223 -3.84 -3.08 3.14
N ASN A 224 -4.58 -3.63 4.13
CA ASN A 224 -4.66 -5.10 4.26
C ASN A 224 -5.31 -5.74 3.02
N THR A 225 -5.10 -7.04 2.84
CA THR A 225 -5.57 -7.78 1.66
C THR A 225 -7.08 -7.67 1.49
N ALA A 226 -7.86 -7.78 2.56
CA ALA A 226 -9.32 -7.65 2.48
C ALA A 226 -9.78 -6.29 1.93
N MET A 227 -9.16 -5.18 2.37
CA MET A 227 -9.43 -3.84 1.85
C MET A 227 -8.97 -3.68 0.40
N GLN A 228 -7.77 -4.13 0.07
CA GLN A 228 -7.20 -4.04 -1.28
C GLN A 228 -8.03 -4.85 -2.30
N ALA A 229 -8.48 -6.05 -1.91
CA ALA A 229 -9.33 -6.88 -2.74
C ALA A 229 -10.65 -6.18 -3.11
N LEU A 230 -11.25 -5.41 -2.19
CA LEU A 230 -12.43 -4.58 -2.48
C LEU A 230 -12.09 -3.43 -3.42
N ARG A 231 -10.98 -2.70 -3.17
CA ARG A 231 -10.54 -1.58 -4.03
C ARG A 231 -10.31 -2.04 -5.47
N PHE A 232 -9.47 -3.05 -5.66
CA PHE A 232 -9.16 -3.58 -7.00
C PHE A 232 -10.39 -4.16 -7.69
N THR A 233 -11.33 -4.72 -6.93
CA THR A 233 -12.60 -5.17 -7.49
C THR A 233 -13.43 -4.00 -8.02
N ILE A 234 -13.45 -2.86 -7.33
CA ILE A 234 -14.11 -1.64 -7.80
C ILE A 234 -13.38 -1.07 -9.01
N ASP A 235 -12.05 -0.98 -8.97
CA ASP A 235 -11.23 -0.46 -10.07
C ASP A 235 -11.46 -1.26 -11.36
N GLU A 236 -11.63 -2.59 -11.26
CA GLU A 236 -11.99 -3.45 -12.40
C GLU A 236 -13.42 -3.26 -12.91
N LEU A 237 -14.38 -3.04 -12.01
CA LEU A 237 -15.79 -2.91 -12.37
C LEU A 237 -16.14 -1.53 -12.91
N VAL A 238 -15.41 -0.51 -12.45
CA VAL A 238 -15.60 0.89 -12.82
C VAL A 238 -14.25 1.52 -13.19
N PRO A 239 -13.61 1.08 -14.29
CA PRO A 239 -12.32 1.61 -14.68
C PRO A 239 -12.37 3.12 -14.92
N ASN A 240 -11.29 3.83 -14.58
CA ASN A 240 -11.17 5.29 -14.72
C ASN A 240 -12.25 6.08 -13.95
N HIS A 241 -12.74 5.56 -12.82
CA HIS A 241 -13.80 6.20 -12.03
C HIS A 241 -13.39 7.55 -11.40
N GLY A 242 -12.09 7.84 -11.28
CA GLY A 242 -11.59 9.12 -10.72
C GLY A 242 -11.90 9.33 -9.24
N PHE A 243 -12.11 8.25 -8.48
CA PHE A 243 -12.39 8.30 -7.05
C PHE A 243 -11.09 8.58 -6.32
N GLU A 244 -11.14 9.50 -5.34
CA GLU A 244 -10.01 9.79 -4.48
C GLU A 244 -9.93 8.78 -3.33
N HIS A 245 -11.06 8.26 -2.88
CA HIS A 245 -11.13 7.24 -1.84
C HIS A 245 -12.03 6.10 -2.29
N THR A 246 -11.49 5.16 -3.08
CA THR A 246 -12.24 4.11 -3.82
C THR A 246 -13.42 3.53 -3.05
N LEU A 247 -13.23 3.04 -1.81
CA LEU A 247 -14.33 2.43 -1.03
C LEU A 247 -15.44 3.43 -0.63
N MET A 248 -15.05 4.64 -0.20
CA MET A 248 -15.96 5.68 0.28
C MET A 248 -16.71 6.31 -0.89
N ASP A 249 -16.00 6.70 -1.94
CA ASP A 249 -16.59 7.39 -3.09
C ASP A 249 -17.47 6.45 -3.91
N TYR A 250 -17.06 5.19 -4.08
CA TYR A 250 -17.92 4.18 -4.69
C TYR A 250 -19.19 3.98 -3.87
N ASN A 251 -19.10 3.87 -2.54
CA ASN A 251 -20.27 3.74 -1.66
C ASN A 251 -21.23 4.94 -1.82
N ASN A 252 -20.68 6.14 -1.82
CA ASN A 252 -21.42 7.40 -1.82
C ASN A 252 -21.91 7.82 -3.22
N SER A 253 -21.36 7.24 -4.29
CA SER A 253 -21.72 7.57 -5.66
C SER A 253 -23.24 7.44 -5.89
N PRO A 254 -23.89 8.41 -6.57
CA PRO A 254 -25.31 8.34 -6.89
C PRO A 254 -25.69 7.11 -7.72
N SER A 255 -24.76 6.58 -8.52
CA SER A 255 -25.00 5.41 -9.38
C SER A 255 -24.93 4.08 -8.65
N THR A 256 -24.27 4.02 -7.48
CA THR A 256 -24.08 2.77 -6.75
C THR A 256 -25.37 2.34 -6.09
N THR A 257 -25.73 1.07 -6.20
CA THR A 257 -26.88 0.48 -5.50
C THR A 257 -26.41 -0.50 -4.42
N HIS A 258 -27.30 -0.88 -3.50
CA HIS A 258 -27.00 -1.92 -2.51
C HIS A 258 -26.54 -3.22 -3.17
N LYS A 259 -27.17 -3.58 -4.29
CA LYS A 259 -26.80 -4.75 -5.09
C LYS A 259 -25.36 -4.68 -5.58
N ASP A 260 -24.88 -3.50 -5.95
CA ASP A 260 -23.51 -3.30 -6.42
C ASP A 260 -22.48 -3.43 -5.29
N ILE A 261 -22.83 -3.01 -4.07
CA ILE A 261 -22.03 -3.24 -2.86
C ILE A 261 -21.87 -4.75 -2.59
N VAL A 262 -22.99 -5.48 -2.59
CA VAL A 262 -22.99 -6.94 -2.40
C VAL A 262 -22.21 -7.64 -3.51
N ALA A 263 -22.31 -7.18 -4.76
CA ALA A 263 -21.57 -7.74 -5.89
C ALA A 263 -20.05 -7.55 -5.74
N VAL A 264 -19.60 -6.36 -5.31
CA VAL A 264 -18.18 -6.08 -5.03
C VAL A 264 -17.64 -7.00 -3.95
N ILE A 265 -18.34 -7.15 -2.81
CA ILE A 265 -17.88 -8.02 -1.73
C ILE A 265 -17.80 -9.48 -2.21
N ASN A 266 -18.80 -9.95 -2.96
CA ASN A 266 -18.80 -11.31 -3.52
C ASN A 266 -17.64 -11.57 -4.48
N LYS A 267 -17.35 -10.62 -5.38
CA LYS A 267 -16.23 -10.74 -6.30
C LYS A 267 -14.88 -10.68 -5.58
N ALA A 268 -14.73 -9.84 -4.56
CA ALA A 268 -13.53 -9.78 -3.73
C ALA A 268 -13.31 -11.10 -2.95
N LYS A 269 -14.35 -11.66 -2.32
CA LYS A 269 -14.27 -12.97 -1.66
C LYS A 269 -13.82 -14.06 -2.62
N LYS A 270 -14.40 -14.09 -3.83
CA LYS A 270 -14.04 -15.08 -4.84
C LYS A 270 -12.55 -14.99 -5.19
N LYS A 271 -12.01 -13.79 -5.41
CA LYS A 271 -10.58 -13.61 -5.70
C LYS A 271 -9.69 -14.15 -4.58
N ILE A 272 -10.03 -13.82 -3.32
CA ILE A 272 -9.30 -14.33 -2.15
C ILE A 272 -9.38 -15.86 -2.08
N THR A 273 -10.56 -16.44 -2.28
CA THR A 273 -10.73 -17.91 -2.30
C THR A 273 -9.91 -18.57 -3.41
N ASP A 274 -9.91 -17.99 -4.61
CA ASP A 274 -9.15 -18.53 -5.74
C ASP A 274 -7.63 -18.45 -5.46
N GLU A 275 -7.14 -17.35 -4.85
CA GLU A 275 -5.74 -17.19 -4.47
C GLU A 275 -5.30 -18.20 -3.39
N LEU A 276 -6.12 -18.38 -2.35
CA LEU A 276 -5.85 -19.36 -1.29
C LEU A 276 -5.73 -20.79 -1.84
N GLN A 277 -6.61 -21.16 -2.79
CA GLN A 277 -6.56 -22.46 -3.45
C GLN A 277 -5.31 -22.63 -4.31
N LEU A 278 -4.85 -21.59 -5.00
CA LEU A 278 -3.60 -21.66 -5.77
C LEU A 278 -2.40 -21.88 -4.85
N ASN A 279 -2.35 -21.15 -3.73
CA ASN A 279 -1.27 -21.27 -2.75
C ASN A 279 -1.21 -22.66 -2.08
N GLU A 280 -2.36 -23.32 -1.88
CA GLU A 280 -2.41 -24.72 -1.39
C GLU A 280 -1.88 -25.74 -2.41
N ASN A 281 -2.02 -25.47 -3.71
CA ASN A 281 -1.57 -26.38 -4.77
C ASN A 281 -0.08 -26.23 -5.10
N ASP A 282 0.55 -25.13 -4.68
CA ASP A 282 1.97 -24.83 -4.88
C ASP A 282 2.87 -25.26 -3.69
N GLN A 283 2.28 -25.84 -2.62
CA GLN A 283 2.97 -26.43 -1.46
C GLN A 283 3.09 -27.96 -1.57
#